data_AF-A0A2N0NBP7-F1
#
_entry.id   AF-A0A2N0NBP7-F1
#
_cell.length_a   1.000
_cell.length_b   1.000
_cell.length_c   1.000
_cell.angle_alpha   90.00
_cell.angle_beta   90.00
_cell.angle_gamma   90.00
#
_symmetry.space_group_name_H-M   'P 1'
#
loop_
_entity.id
_entity.type
_entity.pdbx_description
1 polymer ?
#
loop_
_entity_poly.entity_id
_entity_poly.type
_entity_poly.pdbx_seq_one_letter_code
_entity_poly.pdbx_strand_id
1 'polypeptide(L)'
;IGCEEHHVADTSTQLEIIGRWFIRIAKFGEDKFKNKTLAAIAPSIFQILQKIRPTKHTSEPTISESVSEEISDVPSLFMLHVGMQLKQINIQAITREDLKDQFCQDLGKQFALKLWKSRIELTLNKNQLQNPQSIDEYVSSFPSWLMNFFYAFLT
;
A
#
# COMPACT_ATOMS: atom_id res chain seq x y z
N ILE A 1 1.45 21.61 1.69
CA ILE A 1 0.32 20.94 0.99
C ILE A 1 0.45 19.48 1.33
N GLY A 2 -0.45 18.96 2.16
CA GLY A 2 -0.38 17.59 2.70
C GLY A 2 -0.67 16.55 1.61
N CYS A 3 -0.12 15.36 1.75
CA CYS A 3 -0.34 14.27 0.79
C CYS A 3 -1.75 13.66 0.89
N GLU A 4 -2.54 14.02 1.92
CA GLU A 4 -3.84 13.44 2.24
C GLU A 4 -4.86 13.50 1.08
N GLU A 5 -4.89 14.59 0.31
CA GLU A 5 -5.80 14.73 -0.84
C GLU A 5 -5.50 13.74 -1.98
N HIS A 6 -4.28 13.20 -2.04
CA HIS A 6 -3.87 12.26 -3.10
C HIS A 6 -4.19 10.79 -2.79
N HIS A 7 -4.57 10.45 -1.55
CA HIS A 7 -4.78 9.07 -1.09
C HIS A 7 -6.26 8.70 -0.88
N VAL A 8 -7.19 9.60 -1.21
CA VAL A 8 -8.64 9.41 -0.98
C VAL A 8 -9.19 8.16 -1.69
N ALA A 9 -8.61 7.77 -2.83
CA ALA A 9 -9.04 6.62 -3.61
C ALA A 9 -8.27 5.32 -3.29
N ASP A 10 -7.27 5.35 -2.41
CA ASP A 10 -6.35 4.23 -2.23
C ASP A 10 -7.06 2.99 -1.69
N THR A 11 -7.88 3.14 -0.65
CA THR A 11 -8.65 2.04 -0.05
C THR A 11 -9.56 1.38 -1.08
N SER A 12 -10.31 2.17 -1.85
CA SER A 12 -11.19 1.65 -2.90
C SER A 12 -10.39 0.90 -3.98
N THR A 13 -9.25 1.45 -4.39
CA THR A 13 -8.38 0.84 -5.40
C THR A 13 -7.77 -0.47 -4.92
N GLN A 14 -7.31 -0.52 -3.67
CA GLN A 14 -6.77 -1.73 -3.05
C GLN A 14 -7.81 -2.86 -3.01
N LEU A 15 -9.04 -2.54 -2.57
CA LEU A 15 -10.14 -3.50 -2.53
C LEU A 15 -10.47 -4.04 -3.93
N GLU A 16 -10.46 -3.19 -4.95
CA GLU A 16 -10.68 -3.60 -6.33
C GLU A 16 -9.59 -4.57 -6.83
N ILE A 17 -8.32 -4.25 -6.57
CA ILE A 17 -7.16 -5.09 -6.92
C ILE A 17 -7.28 -6.46 -6.24
N ILE A 18 -7.56 -6.49 -4.95
CA ILE A 18 -7.73 -7.73 -4.18
C ILE A 18 -8.90 -8.56 -4.72
N GLY A 19 -10.04 -7.91 -5.00
CA GLY A 19 -11.22 -8.58 -5.58
C GLY A 19 -10.92 -9.22 -6.93
N ARG A 20 -10.28 -8.49 -7.84
CA ARG A 20 -9.83 -9.01 -9.15
C ARG A 20 -8.87 -10.19 -8.99
N TRP A 21 -7.95 -10.13 -8.02
CA TRP A 21 -7.05 -11.24 -7.72
C TRP A 21 -7.80 -12.48 -7.24
N PHE A 22 -8.75 -12.34 -6.32
CA PHE A 22 -9.58 -13.47 -5.85
C PHE A 22 -10.35 -14.12 -6.99
N ILE A 23 -10.92 -13.34 -7.92
CA ILE A 23 -11.57 -13.88 -9.12
C ILE A 23 -10.59 -14.72 -9.94
N ARG A 24 -9.34 -14.27 -10.10
CA ARG A 24 -8.30 -15.01 -10.84
C ARG A 24 -7.97 -16.33 -10.16
N ILE A 25 -7.82 -16.35 -8.82
CA ILE A 25 -7.57 -17.58 -8.05
C ILE A 25 -8.72 -18.57 -8.22
N ALA A 26 -9.96 -18.10 -8.10
CA ALA A 26 -11.14 -18.96 -8.25
C ALA A 26 -11.23 -19.61 -9.63
N LYS A 27 -10.85 -18.88 -10.69
CA LYS A 27 -10.87 -19.39 -12.08
C LYS A 27 -9.70 -20.29 -12.43
N PHE A 28 -8.49 -19.92 -12.02
CA PHE A 28 -7.25 -20.51 -12.57
C PHE A 28 -6.34 -21.17 -11.52
N GLY A 29 -6.61 -20.98 -10.23
CA GLY A 29 -5.82 -21.59 -9.17
C GLY A 29 -6.00 -23.11 -9.11
N GLU A 30 -5.01 -23.80 -8.56
CA GLU A 30 -5.17 -25.20 -8.17
C GLU A 30 -6.05 -25.30 -6.92
N ASP A 31 -6.78 -26.40 -6.75
CA ASP A 31 -7.79 -26.54 -5.69
C ASP A 31 -7.18 -26.43 -4.29
N LYS A 32 -5.96 -26.94 -4.08
CA LYS A 32 -5.23 -26.76 -2.83
C LYS A 32 -4.98 -25.28 -2.52
N PHE A 33 -4.61 -24.50 -3.53
CA PHE A 33 -4.38 -23.07 -3.38
C PHE A 33 -5.69 -22.32 -3.15
N LYS A 34 -6.77 -22.64 -3.90
CA LYS A 34 -8.11 -22.08 -3.67
C LYS A 34 -8.59 -22.31 -2.23
N ASN A 35 -8.50 -23.55 -1.75
CA ASN A 35 -8.93 -23.91 -0.40
C ASN A 35 -8.10 -23.20 0.67
N LYS A 36 -6.78 -23.09 0.47
CA LYS A 36 -5.90 -22.34 1.36
C LYS A 36 -6.24 -20.86 1.39
N THR A 37 -6.46 -20.24 0.22
CA THR A 37 -6.87 -18.83 0.13
C THR A 37 -8.21 -18.60 0.82
N LEU A 38 -9.21 -19.43 0.54
CA LEU A 38 -10.54 -19.32 1.14
C LEU A 38 -10.48 -19.48 2.67
N ALA A 39 -9.74 -20.47 3.16
CA ALA A 39 -9.57 -20.69 4.59
C ALA A 39 -8.90 -19.51 5.30
N ALA A 40 -8.01 -18.78 4.62
CA ALA A 40 -7.35 -17.60 5.17
C ALA A 40 -8.29 -16.37 5.23
N ILE A 41 -9.12 -16.15 4.20
CA ILE A 41 -9.90 -14.90 4.07
C ILE A 41 -11.32 -15.00 4.63
N ALA A 42 -11.94 -16.18 4.60
CA ALA A 42 -13.33 -16.35 4.99
C ALA A 42 -13.61 -15.91 6.45
N PRO A 43 -12.78 -16.24 7.45
CA PRO A 43 -13.04 -15.82 8.82
C PRO A 43 -13.15 -14.29 8.97
N SER A 44 -12.24 -13.54 8.34
CA SER A 44 -12.25 -12.07 8.37
C SER A 44 -13.50 -11.50 7.68
N ILE A 45 -13.90 -12.07 6.53
CA ILE A 45 -15.13 -11.66 5.85
C ILE A 45 -16.35 -11.90 6.75
N PHE A 46 -16.47 -13.07 7.38
CA PHE A 46 -17.59 -13.37 8.28
C PHE A 46 -17.61 -12.46 9.51
N GLN A 47 -16.46 -12.08 10.06
CA GLN A 47 -16.38 -11.07 11.13
C GLN A 47 -16.90 -9.71 10.68
N ILE A 48 -16.53 -9.25 9.47
CA ILE A 48 -17.03 -7.99 8.91
C ILE A 48 -18.55 -8.07 8.70
N LEU A 49 -19.05 -9.18 8.15
CA LEU A 49 -20.48 -9.38 7.92
C LEU A 49 -21.29 -9.36 9.23
N GLN A 50 -20.75 -9.85 10.34
CA GLN A 50 -21.39 -9.76 11.66
C GLN A 50 -21.57 -8.32 12.16
N LYS A 51 -20.71 -7.40 11.73
CA LYS A 51 -20.82 -5.97 12.07
C LYS A 51 -21.91 -5.25 11.24
N ILE A 52 -22.36 -5.84 10.13
CA ILE A 52 -23.44 -5.29 9.30
C ILE A 52 -24.77 -5.56 9.98
N ARG A 53 -25.49 -4.50 10.36
CA ARG A 53 -26.85 -4.61 10.92
C ARG A 53 -27.88 -4.43 9.80
N PRO A 54 -28.89 -5.33 9.69
CA PRO A 54 -30.00 -5.10 8.77
C PRO A 54 -30.83 -3.92 9.26
N THR A 55 -30.90 -2.86 8.45
CA THR A 55 -31.80 -1.72 8.67
C THR A 55 -33.21 -2.11 8.26
N LYS A 56 -34.18 -1.95 9.16
CA LYS A 56 -35.59 -2.29 8.90
C LYS A 56 -36.29 -1.33 7.92
N HIS A 57 -35.66 -0.21 7.58
CA HIS A 57 -36.17 0.78 6.66
C HIS A 57 -34.99 1.40 5.90
N THR A 58 -35.06 1.43 4.57
CA THR A 58 -34.05 1.86 3.57
C THR A 58 -33.17 0.73 3.04
N SER A 59 -33.14 0.59 1.72
CA SER A 59 -32.62 -0.51 0.91
C SER A 59 -31.10 -0.74 0.96
N GLU A 60 -30.38 -0.07 1.85
CA GLU A 60 -28.92 -0.09 1.90
C GLU A 60 -28.43 -0.47 3.31
N PRO A 61 -27.49 -1.44 3.43
CA PRO A 61 -26.89 -1.80 4.70
C PRO A 61 -26.07 -0.62 5.24
N THR A 62 -26.38 -0.17 6.46
CA THR A 62 -25.57 0.84 7.15
C THR A 62 -24.51 0.16 7.99
N ILE A 63 -23.23 0.49 7.74
CA ILE A 63 -22.12 0.06 8.60
C ILE A 63 -22.19 0.92 9.86
N SER A 64 -22.55 0.32 11.00
CA SER A 64 -22.53 1.03 12.27
C SER A 64 -21.08 1.21 12.71
N GLU A 65 -20.51 2.39 12.46
CA GLU A 65 -19.27 2.85 13.09
C GLU A 65 -19.54 3.07 14.58
N SER A 66 -19.36 2.02 15.36
CA SER A 66 -19.16 2.16 16.79
C SER A 66 -17.99 1.28 17.16
N VAL A 67 -17.03 1.89 17.86
CA VAL A 67 -15.73 1.40 18.31
C VAL A 67 -14.59 1.77 17.37
N SER A 68 -13.80 2.75 17.85
CA SER A 68 -12.38 2.96 17.56
C SER A 68 -11.63 1.64 17.73
N GLU A 69 -11.61 0.82 16.69
CA GLU A 69 -10.62 -0.24 16.54
C GLU A 69 -9.46 0.39 15.76
N GLU A 70 -8.26 0.37 16.34
CA GLU A 70 -7.03 0.73 15.63
C GLU A 70 -7.01 -0.03 14.31
N ILE A 71 -7.04 0.71 13.19
CA ILE A 71 -6.90 0.12 11.87
C ILE A 71 -5.50 -0.49 11.85
N SER A 72 -5.42 -1.81 11.95
CA SER A 72 -4.17 -2.57 11.72
C SER A 72 -3.53 -2.05 10.43
N ASP A 73 -2.21 -1.82 10.45
CA ASP A 73 -1.43 -1.30 9.33
C ASP A 73 -1.79 -2.02 8.02
N VAL A 74 -2.70 -1.43 7.25
CA VAL A 74 -3.08 -1.92 5.93
C VAL A 74 -1.92 -1.54 5.02
N PRO A 75 -1.31 -2.48 4.28
CA PRO A 75 -0.24 -2.13 3.36
C PRO A 75 -0.69 -1.04 2.39
N SER A 76 0.16 -0.04 2.17
CA SER A 76 -0.12 1.04 1.23
C SER A 76 -0.47 0.53 -0.17
N LEU A 77 -1.18 1.34 -0.97
CA LEU A 77 -1.55 0.95 -2.33
C LEU A 77 -0.28 0.65 -3.16
N PHE A 78 0.79 1.38 -2.86
CA PHE A 78 2.10 1.15 -3.44
C PHE A 78 2.69 -0.23 -3.07
N MET A 79 2.69 -0.61 -1.77
CA MET A 79 3.16 -1.92 -1.33
C MET A 79 2.38 -3.06 -2.00
N LEU A 80 1.06 -2.91 -2.11
CA LEU A 80 0.21 -3.89 -2.78
C LEU A 80 0.63 -4.06 -4.25
N HIS A 81 0.82 -2.96 -4.98
CA HIS A 81 1.29 -3.00 -6.37
C HIS A 81 2.65 -3.70 -6.51
N VAL A 82 3.63 -3.36 -5.66
CA VAL A 82 4.95 -3.98 -5.68
C VAL A 82 4.86 -5.48 -5.39
N GLY A 83 4.11 -5.88 -4.36
CA GLY A 83 3.92 -7.29 -4.01
C GLY A 83 3.33 -8.10 -5.16
N MET A 84 2.33 -7.55 -5.85
CA MET A 84 1.69 -8.19 -7.00
C MET A 84 2.63 -8.29 -8.21
N GLN A 85 3.39 -7.23 -8.51
CA GLN A 85 4.37 -7.22 -9.60
C GLN A 85 5.50 -8.22 -9.37
N LEU A 86 6.06 -8.28 -8.16
CA LEU A 86 7.13 -9.23 -7.82
C LEU A 86 6.69 -10.69 -7.99
N LYS A 87 5.40 -10.97 -7.78
CA LYS A 87 4.80 -12.29 -7.98
C LYS A 87 4.23 -12.49 -9.40
N GLN A 88 4.45 -11.53 -10.30
CA GLN A 88 3.95 -11.56 -11.67
C GLN A 88 2.42 -11.76 -11.74
N ILE A 89 1.71 -11.29 -10.71
CA ILE A 89 0.26 -11.37 -10.65
C ILE A 89 -0.28 -10.21 -11.47
N ASN A 90 -0.71 -10.52 -12.69
CA ASN A 90 -1.37 -9.54 -13.52
C ASN A 90 -2.85 -9.40 -13.10
N ILE A 91 -3.20 -8.32 -12.41
CA ILE A 91 -4.56 -8.07 -11.86
C ILE A 91 -5.44 -7.28 -12.84
N GLN A 92 -4.92 -7.02 -14.04
CA GLN A 92 -5.24 -5.80 -14.74
C GLN A 92 -5.06 -6.06 -16.26
N ALA A 93 -5.88 -5.57 -17.19
CA ALA A 93 -6.86 -4.49 -17.19
C ALA A 93 -6.39 -3.13 -16.61
N ILE A 94 -5.16 -3.05 -16.07
CA ILE A 94 -4.31 -1.86 -16.15
C ILE A 94 -3.90 -2.09 -17.55
N THR A 95 -4.68 -1.49 -18.42
CA THR A 95 -4.10 -1.02 -19.63
C THR A 95 -2.73 -0.46 -19.23
N ARG A 96 -1.70 -1.06 -19.81
CA ARG A 96 -0.32 -0.56 -19.80
C ARG A 96 -0.27 0.94 -20.20
N GLU A 97 -1.38 1.49 -20.67
CA GLU A 97 -1.67 2.86 -21.01
C GLU A 97 -1.48 3.88 -19.86
N ASP A 98 -1.64 3.52 -18.57
CA ASP A 98 -1.55 4.52 -17.48
C ASP A 98 -0.13 4.82 -16.99
N LEU A 99 0.81 3.90 -17.20
CA LEU A 99 2.24 4.14 -16.94
C LEU A 99 2.95 4.21 -18.28
N LYS A 100 2.77 5.34 -18.98
CA LYS A 100 3.58 5.64 -20.18
C LYS A 100 5.04 5.41 -19.84
N ASP A 101 5.76 4.61 -20.63
CA ASP A 101 7.18 4.31 -20.39
C ASP A 101 8.00 5.58 -20.13
N GLN A 102 7.64 6.67 -20.80
CA GLN A 102 8.23 7.99 -20.61
C GLN A 102 8.03 8.53 -19.19
N PHE A 103 6.83 8.41 -18.61
CA PHE A 103 6.54 8.82 -17.24
C PHE A 103 7.39 8.03 -16.24
N CYS A 104 7.48 6.71 -16.40
CA CYS A 104 8.32 5.87 -15.54
C CYS A 104 9.80 6.23 -15.64
N GLN A 105 10.30 6.47 -16.85
CA GLN A 105 11.67 6.93 -17.07
C GLN A 105 11.93 8.29 -16.44
N ASP A 106 11.01 9.24 -16.59
CA ASP A 106 11.17 10.59 -16.05
C ASP A 106 11.06 10.61 -14.53
N LEU A 107 10.15 9.83 -13.95
CA LEU A 107 10.08 9.60 -12.51
C LEU A 107 11.39 9.00 -11.99
N GLY A 108 11.91 7.96 -12.64
CA GLY A 108 13.18 7.33 -12.29
C GLY A 108 14.36 8.29 -12.37
N LYS A 109 14.44 9.12 -13.43
CA LYS A 109 15.47 10.16 -13.57
C LYS A 109 15.37 11.20 -12.46
N GLN A 110 14.17 11.71 -12.17
CA GLN A 110 13.98 12.70 -11.12
C GLN A 110 14.34 12.13 -9.74
N PHE A 111 13.93 10.89 -9.46
CA PHE A 111 14.29 10.20 -8.24
C PHE A 111 15.81 10.05 -8.10
N ALA A 112 16.48 9.53 -9.14
CA ALA A 112 17.93 9.35 -9.16
C ALA A 112 18.68 10.68 -8.98
N LEU A 113 18.23 11.75 -9.64
CA LEU A 113 18.81 13.09 -9.49
C LEU A 113 18.64 13.63 -8.07
N LYS A 114 17.46 13.44 -7.47
CA LYS A 114 17.18 13.87 -6.10
C LYS A 114 18.04 13.09 -5.10
N LEU A 115 18.14 11.77 -5.27
CA LEU A 115 19.01 10.89 -4.49
C LEU A 115 20.49 11.26 -4.61
N TRP A 116 20.96 11.55 -5.82
CA TRP A 116 22.34 11.99 -6.03
C TRP A 116 22.63 13.31 -5.30
N LYS A 117 21.71 14.27 -5.34
CA LYS A 117 21.87 15.56 -4.64
C LYS A 117 21.86 15.40 -3.13
N SER A 118 21.09 14.46 -2.59
CA SER A 118 21.06 14.13 -1.16
C SER A 118 22.43 13.77 -0.57
N ARG A 119 23.42 13.38 -1.39
CA ARG A 119 24.78 13.10 -0.91
C ARG A 119 25.40 14.25 -0.13
N ILE A 120 24.99 15.50 -0.41
CA ILE A 120 25.50 16.69 0.29
C ILE A 120 25.03 16.65 1.75
N GLU A 121 23.73 16.46 1.98
CA GLU A 121 23.15 16.30 3.32
C GLU A 121 23.74 15.09 4.05
N LEU A 122 23.88 13.94 3.37
CA LEU A 122 24.49 12.74 3.94
C LEU A 122 25.95 12.95 4.35
N THR A 123 26.70 13.77 3.59
CA THR A 123 28.09 14.08 3.92
C THR A 123 28.17 15.02 5.13
N LEU A 124 27.25 15.99 5.24
CA LEU A 124 27.15 16.88 6.40
C LEU A 124 26.79 16.10 7.67
N ASN A 125 25.87 15.15 7.56
CA ASN A 125 25.39 14.34 8.68
C ASN A 125 26.22 13.05 8.90
N LYS A 126 27.42 12.96 8.30
CA LYS A 126 28.23 11.73 8.29
C LYS A 126 28.48 11.19 9.69
N ASN A 127 28.76 12.06 10.66
CA ASN A 127 29.04 11.64 12.03
C ASN A 127 27.81 11.03 12.70
N GLN A 128 26.64 11.66 12.55
CA GLN A 128 25.37 11.16 13.09
C GLN A 128 24.93 9.86 12.38
N LEU A 129 25.29 9.68 11.11
CA LEU A 129 25.03 8.43 10.38
C LEU A 129 25.98 7.30 10.79
N GLN A 130 27.24 7.60 11.11
CA GLN A 130 28.24 6.58 11.45
C GLN A 130 28.24 6.22 12.93
N ASN A 131 27.97 7.19 13.82
CA ASN A 131 27.97 7.03 15.26
C ASN A 131 26.74 7.70 15.92
N PRO A 132 25.51 7.29 15.56
CA PRO A 132 24.31 7.82 16.18
C PRO A 132 24.23 7.45 17.67
N GLN A 133 23.63 8.33 18.48
CA GLN A 133 23.30 8.07 19.88
C GLN A 133 21.99 7.27 20.03
N SER A 134 21.13 7.27 19.01
CA SER A 134 19.88 6.51 18.98
C SER A 134 19.44 6.14 17.55
N ILE A 135 18.48 5.22 17.43
CA ILE A 135 17.85 4.89 16.14
C ILE A 135 17.14 6.12 15.57
N ASP A 136 16.47 6.91 16.41
CA ASP A 136 15.76 8.11 15.96
C ASP A 136 16.72 9.16 15.40
N GLU A 137 17.91 9.32 16.00
CA GLU A 137 18.94 10.21 15.47
C GLU A 137 19.49 9.70 14.14
N TYR A 138 19.75 8.39 14.02
CA TYR A 138 20.19 7.78 12.77
C TYR A 138 19.18 8.02 11.65
N VAL A 139 17.90 7.74 11.92
CA VAL A 139 16.81 7.92 10.97
C VAL A 139 16.63 9.39 10.57
N SER A 140 16.64 10.30 11.55
CA SER A 140 16.48 11.74 11.32
C SER A 140 17.67 12.37 10.60
N SER A 141 18.81 11.67 10.54
CA SER A 141 20.02 12.12 9.83
C SER A 141 19.95 11.91 8.31
N PHE A 142 18.98 11.14 7.82
CA PHE A 142 18.71 11.02 6.38
C PHE A 142 17.91 12.23 5.87
N PRO A 143 18.03 12.57 4.57
CA PRO A 143 17.19 13.58 3.93
C PRO A 143 15.71 13.29 4.18
N SER A 144 14.97 14.29 4.65
CA SER A 144 13.57 14.15 5.05
C SER A 144 12.69 13.59 3.93
N TRP A 145 12.94 13.98 2.68
CA TRP A 145 12.18 13.46 1.55
C TRP A 145 12.38 11.95 1.34
N LEU A 146 13.57 11.44 1.64
CA LEU A 146 13.91 10.02 1.47
C LEU A 146 13.24 9.22 2.58
N MET A 147 13.25 9.75 3.80
CA MET A 147 12.51 9.15 4.92
C MET A 147 11.01 9.15 4.66
N ASN A 148 10.44 10.28 4.22
CA ASN A 148 9.03 10.37 3.84
C ASN A 148 8.68 9.38 2.73
N PHE A 149 9.57 9.19 1.75
CA PHE A 149 9.39 8.17 0.71
C PHE A 149 9.29 6.77 1.33
N PHE A 150 10.20 6.38 2.23
CA PHE A 150 10.12 5.06 2.86
C PHE A 150 8.97 4.92 3.86
N TYR A 151 8.60 5.98 4.59
CA TYR A 151 7.43 5.95 5.47
C TYR A 151 6.13 5.77 4.70
N ALA A 152 5.98 6.45 3.56
CA ALA A 152 4.84 6.26 2.66
C ALA A 152 4.75 4.86 2.05
N PHE A 153 5.80 4.04 2.18
CA PHE A 153 5.65 2.61 1.88
C PHE A 153 4.97 1.91 3.04
N LEU A 154 5.36 2.21 4.28
CA LEU A 154 4.93 1.52 5.49
C LEU A 154 3.49 1.88 5.90
N THR A 155 3.04 3.11 5.63
CA THR A 155 1.67 3.62 5.84
C THR A 155 0.91 3.66 4.53
#